data_AF-A0A5A9ZTY2-F1
#
_entry.id   AF-A0A5A9ZTY2-F1
#
_cell.length_a   1.000
_cell.length_b   1.000
_cell.length_c   1.000
_cell.angle_alpha   90.00
_cell.angle_beta   90.00
_cell.angle_gamma   90.00
#
_symmetry.space_group_name_H-M   'P 1'
#
loop_
_entity.id
_entity.type
_entity.pdbx_description
1 polymer ?
#
loop_
_entity_poly.entity_id
_entity_poly.type
_entity_poly.pdbx_seq_one_letter_code
_entity_poly.pdbx_strand_id
1 'polypeptide(L)'
;MNTSLADSAGTYEIAGRKIVRLGFKEHPLGCMRVLAAPIPDSDDPVYRMVAERRDITRSRVLDRVRQATTEGALPPRTDAEAVVGLVYEFLMGISTQARDGVPAETMQRSADALLSL
;
A
#
# COMPACT_ATOMS: atom_id res chain seq x y z
N MET A 1 0.67 -27.14 -17.93
CA MET A 1 1.66 -26.04 -17.93
C MET A 1 1.20 -25.04 -16.89
N ASN A 2 1.72 -25.20 -15.67
CA ASN A 2 1.22 -24.57 -14.45
C ASN A 2 2.32 -23.61 -13.95
N THR A 3 2.23 -22.33 -14.30
CA THR A 3 3.10 -21.30 -13.74
C THR A 3 2.57 -20.94 -12.36
N SER A 4 3.32 -21.42 -11.38
CA SER A 4 3.04 -21.44 -9.95
C SER A 4 2.84 -20.04 -9.36
N LEU A 5 1.78 -19.90 -8.56
CA LEU A 5 1.57 -18.81 -7.60
C LEU A 5 2.70 -18.71 -6.54
N ALA A 6 3.67 -19.63 -6.53
CA ALA A 6 4.81 -19.62 -5.61
C ALA A 6 5.91 -18.60 -5.94
N ASP A 7 5.98 -18.05 -7.17
CA ASP A 7 7.00 -17.06 -7.53
C ASP A 7 6.67 -15.62 -7.06
N SER A 8 5.41 -15.34 -6.71
CA SER A 8 5.00 -14.01 -6.24
C SER A 8 5.32 -13.78 -4.76
N ALA A 9 5.43 -14.84 -3.96
CA ALA A 9 5.77 -14.79 -2.54
C ALA A 9 7.14 -14.11 -2.30
N GLY A 10 8.13 -14.40 -3.16
CA GLY A 10 9.45 -13.77 -3.09
C GLY A 10 9.44 -12.30 -3.51
N THR A 11 8.46 -11.86 -4.30
CA THR A 11 8.32 -10.45 -4.71
C THR A 11 7.75 -9.59 -3.58
N TYR A 12 6.81 -10.14 -2.79
CA TYR A 12 6.26 -9.46 -1.61
C TYR A 12 7.27 -9.39 -0.45
N GLU A 13 8.14 -10.40 -0.30
CA GLU A 13 9.22 -10.40 0.69
C GLU A 13 10.25 -9.28 0.42
N ILE A 14 10.56 -9.00 -0.85
CA ILE A 14 11.45 -7.90 -1.25
C ILE A 14 10.78 -6.53 -1.04
N ALA A 15 9.45 -6.43 -1.22
CA ALA A 15 8.69 -5.22 -0.92
C ALA A 15 8.66 -4.92 0.58
N GLY A 16 8.47 -5.94 1.44
CA GLY A 16 8.50 -5.81 2.90
C GLY A 16 9.87 -5.41 3.44
N ARG A 17 10.96 -5.94 2.86
CA ARG A 17 12.33 -5.68 3.35
C ARG A 17 12.84 -4.25 3.14
N LYS A 18 12.26 -3.47 2.23
CA LYS A 18 12.65 -2.07 1.97
C LYS A 18 11.81 -1.03 2.70
N ILE A 19 10.60 -1.35 3.14
CA ILE A 19 9.74 -0.42 3.91
C ILE A 19 10.34 -0.11 5.29
N VAL A 20 11.24 -0.97 5.77
CA VAL A 20 11.62 -1.07 7.19
C VAL A 20 13.02 -0.53 7.52
N ARG A 21 13.90 -0.28 6.54
CA ARG A 21 15.35 -0.17 6.83
C ARG A 21 16.05 1.11 6.42
N LEU A 22 15.41 2.27 6.54
CA LEU A 22 16.09 3.55 6.35
C LEU A 22 15.66 4.55 7.41
N GLY A 23 16.35 4.50 8.56
CA GLY A 23 16.37 5.57 9.54
C GLY A 23 17.72 6.28 9.49
N PHE A 24 17.89 7.21 8.55
CA PHE A 24 18.98 8.20 8.52
C PHE A 24 18.43 9.51 7.94
N LYS A 25 19.06 10.66 8.26
CA LYS A 25 18.65 12.02 7.83
C LYS A 25 18.31 12.14 6.33
N GLU A 26 18.89 11.30 5.48
CA GLU A 26 18.76 11.33 4.02
C GLU A 26 17.54 10.53 3.49
N HIS A 27 16.93 9.70 4.33
CA HIS A 27 15.77 8.88 3.99
C HIS A 27 14.79 8.84 5.18
N PRO A 28 13.87 9.82 5.29
CA PRO A 28 12.87 9.82 6.35
C PRO A 28 11.95 8.60 6.23
N LEU A 29 11.50 8.09 7.39
CA LEU A 29 10.56 6.97 7.45
C LEU A 29 9.16 7.37 6.94
N GLY A 30 8.51 6.42 6.27
CA GLY A 30 7.19 6.58 5.68
C GLY A 30 7.20 7.03 4.22
N CYS A 31 6.03 7.03 3.57
CA CYS A 31 5.92 7.39 2.17
C CYS A 31 5.82 8.92 2.00
N MET A 32 6.73 9.51 1.21
CA MET A 32 6.68 10.94 0.85
C MET A 32 5.29 11.38 0.36
N ARG A 33 4.63 10.58 -0.48
CA ARG A 33 3.31 10.93 -1.03
C ARG A 33 2.19 10.97 0.01
N VAL A 34 2.37 10.29 1.13
CA VAL A 34 1.43 10.32 2.25
C VAL A 34 1.72 11.52 3.15
N LEU A 35 3.01 11.82 3.36
CA LEU A 35 3.46 12.70 4.45
C LEU A 35 3.81 14.13 4.01
N ALA A 36 4.04 14.41 2.72
CA ALA A 36 4.55 15.70 2.26
C ALA A 36 3.55 16.86 2.38
N ALA A 37 2.25 16.60 2.22
CA ALA A 37 1.18 17.59 2.34
C ALA A 37 -0.08 16.93 2.94
N PRO A 38 -0.09 16.67 4.26
CA PRO A 38 -1.19 15.98 4.93
C PRO A 38 -2.36 16.92 5.24
N ILE A 39 -2.12 18.24 5.26
CA ILE A 39 -3.16 19.25 5.44
C ILE A 39 -3.67 19.64 4.04
N PRO A 40 -4.99 19.64 3.81
CA PRO A 40 -5.56 20.06 2.54
C PRO A 40 -5.28 21.53 2.21
N ASP A 41 -4.75 21.78 1.01
CA ASP A 41 -4.58 23.12 0.44
C ASP A 41 -4.60 23.01 -1.10
N SER A 42 -5.72 23.40 -1.73
CA SER A 42 -5.86 23.28 -3.18
C SER A 42 -4.94 24.20 -3.98
N ASP A 43 -4.46 25.29 -3.37
CA ASP A 43 -3.58 26.25 -4.02
C ASP A 43 -2.11 25.80 -3.97
N ASP A 44 -1.77 24.93 -3.01
CA ASP A 44 -0.44 24.31 -2.92
C ASP A 44 -0.19 23.29 -4.05
N PRO A 45 0.79 23.52 -4.95
CA PRO A 45 1.14 22.57 -6.00
C PRO A 45 1.64 21.22 -5.45
N VAL A 46 2.26 21.18 -4.26
CA VAL A 46 2.71 19.93 -3.64
C VAL A 46 1.49 19.11 -3.21
N TYR A 47 0.52 19.72 -2.53
CA TYR A 47 -0.74 19.06 -2.16
C TYR A 47 -1.43 18.44 -3.38
N ARG A 48 -1.62 19.20 -4.46
CA ARG A 48 -2.25 18.69 -5.69
C ARG A 48 -1.47 17.53 -6.29
N MET A 49 -0.14 17.65 -6.39
CA MET A 49 0.71 16.57 -6.90
C MET A 49 0.57 15.29 -6.08
N VAL A 50 0.61 15.38 -4.74
CA VAL A 50 0.52 14.17 -3.91
C VAL A 50 -0.90 13.60 -3.88
N ALA A 51 -1.94 14.44 -3.97
CA ALA A 51 -3.33 14.02 -4.10
C ALA A 51 -3.56 13.23 -5.40
N GLU A 52 -3.11 13.77 -6.53
CA GLU A 52 -3.19 13.08 -7.82
C GLU A 52 -2.46 11.73 -7.79
N ARG A 53 -1.25 11.68 -7.22
CA ARG A 53 -0.50 10.41 -7.09
C ARG A 53 -1.22 9.39 -6.21
N ARG A 54 -1.88 9.86 -5.14
CA ARG A 54 -2.72 9.01 -4.28
C ARG A 54 -3.87 8.41 -5.09
N ASP A 55 -4.59 9.23 -5.86
CA ASP A 55 -5.71 8.77 -6.68
C ASP A 55 -5.27 7.80 -7.78
N ILE A 56 -4.18 8.09 -8.50
CA ILE A 56 -3.59 7.17 -9.50
C ILE A 56 -3.30 5.81 -8.86
N THR A 57 -2.79 5.79 -7.63
CA THR A 57 -2.48 4.52 -6.96
C THR A 57 -3.73 3.78 -6.55
N ARG A 58 -4.75 4.48 -6.03
CA ARG A 58 -6.04 3.87 -5.70
C ARG A 58 -6.67 3.22 -6.94
N SER A 59 -6.68 3.92 -8.07
CA SER A 59 -7.20 3.39 -9.34
C SER A 59 -6.42 2.15 -9.81
N ARG A 60 -5.08 2.16 -9.72
CA ARG A 60 -4.26 0.98 -10.07
C ARG A 60 -4.54 -0.23 -9.20
N VAL A 61 -4.76 -0.03 -7.90
CA VAL A 61 -5.13 -1.13 -6.99
C VAL A 61 -6.51 -1.67 -7.36
N LEU A 62 -7.47 -0.80 -7.67
CA LEU A 62 -8.80 -1.18 -8.12
C LEU A 62 -8.78 -1.98 -9.42
N ASP A 63 -8.02 -1.53 -10.42
CA ASP A 63 -7.85 -2.25 -11.67
C ASP A 63 -7.26 -3.65 -11.43
N ARG A 64 -6.27 -3.76 -10.53
CA ARG A 64 -5.67 -5.05 -10.16
C ARG A 64 -6.68 -5.98 -9.48
N VAL A 65 -7.51 -5.48 -8.56
CA VAL A 65 -8.53 -6.26 -7.85
C VAL A 65 -9.61 -6.75 -8.82
N ARG A 66 -10.06 -5.89 -9.75
CA ARG A 66 -10.99 -6.28 -10.82
C ARG A 66 -10.37 -7.34 -11.72
N GLN A 67 -9.12 -7.17 -12.12
CA GLN A 67 -8.39 -8.17 -12.89
C GLN A 67 -8.30 -9.51 -12.14
N ALA A 68 -7.95 -9.50 -10.85
CA ALA A 68 -7.86 -10.71 -10.02
C ALA A 68 -9.20 -11.44 -9.91
N THR A 69 -10.31 -10.71 -9.90
CA THR A 69 -11.66 -11.29 -9.91
C THR A 69 -11.95 -11.99 -11.24
N THR A 70 -11.61 -11.35 -12.36
CA THR A 70 -11.74 -11.95 -13.71
C THR A 70 -10.85 -13.17 -13.90
N GLU A 71 -9.64 -13.16 -13.34
CA GLU A 71 -8.69 -14.28 -13.35
C GLU A 71 -9.12 -15.45 -12.44
N GLY A 72 -10.16 -15.27 -11.62
CA GLY A 72 -10.60 -16.26 -10.64
C GLY A 72 -9.72 -16.36 -9.40
N ALA A 73 -8.76 -15.44 -9.22
CA ALA A 73 -7.93 -15.35 -8.02
C ALA A 73 -8.69 -14.76 -6.82
N LEU A 74 -9.77 -14.02 -7.07
CA LEU A 74 -10.73 -13.56 -6.06
C LEU A 74 -12.15 -14.08 -6.37
N PRO A 75 -13.02 -14.26 -5.37
CA PRO A 75 -14.40 -14.69 -5.59
C PRO A 75 -15.14 -13.77 -6.57
N PRO A 76 -16.02 -14.29 -7.46
CA PRO A 76 -16.75 -13.47 -8.42
C PRO A 76 -17.68 -12.41 -7.82
N ARG A 77 -18.05 -12.55 -6.53
CA ARG A 77 -18.86 -11.59 -5.77
C ARG A 77 -18.04 -10.65 -4.89
N THR A 78 -16.75 -10.54 -5.14
CA THR A 78 -15.86 -9.61 -4.42
C THR A 78 -16.32 -8.17 -4.67
N ASP A 79 -16.55 -7.43 -3.59
CA ASP A 79 -16.69 -5.97 -3.66
C ASP A 79 -15.30 -5.36 -3.85
N ALA A 80 -14.96 -5.04 -5.10
CA ALA A 80 -13.64 -4.54 -5.45
C ALA A 80 -13.32 -3.20 -4.77
N GLU A 81 -14.32 -2.32 -4.60
CA GLU A 81 -14.12 -1.01 -3.95
C GLU A 81 -13.86 -1.20 -2.46
N ALA A 82 -14.59 -2.10 -1.79
CA ALA A 82 -14.36 -2.41 -0.38
C ALA A 82 -12.97 -3.02 -0.14
N VAL A 83 -12.52 -3.95 -1.01
CA VAL A 83 -11.17 -4.53 -0.93
C VAL A 83 -10.10 -3.47 -1.15
N VAL A 84 -10.29 -2.58 -2.14
CA VAL A 84 -9.38 -1.46 -2.37
C VAL A 84 -9.35 -0.53 -1.17
N GLY A 85 -10.50 -0.19 -0.59
CA GLY A 85 -10.60 0.61 0.64
C GLY A 85 -9.73 0.01 1.74
N LEU A 86 -9.94 -1.27 2.05
CA LEU A 86 -9.20 -1.99 3.09
C LEU A 86 -7.68 -1.94 2.87
N VAL A 87 -7.22 -2.31 1.68
CA VAL A 87 -5.78 -2.38 1.36
C VAL A 87 -5.15 -0.99 1.27
N TYR A 88 -5.86 -0.04 0.66
CA TYR A 88 -5.34 1.30 0.42
C TYR A 88 -5.30 2.13 1.70
N GLU A 89 -6.32 2.03 2.56
CA GLU A 89 -6.32 2.65 3.88
C GLU A 89 -5.16 2.14 4.74
N PHE A 90 -4.90 0.82 4.72
CA PHE A 90 -3.74 0.25 5.39
C PHE A 90 -2.41 0.81 4.84
N LEU A 91 -2.25 0.87 3.51
CA LEU A 91 -1.06 1.42 2.86
C LEU A 91 -0.82 2.91 3.19
N MET A 92 -1.90 3.67 3.34
CA MET A 92 -1.84 5.06 3.79
C MET A 92 -1.43 5.13 5.27
N GLY A 93 -2.05 4.32 6.13
CA GLY A 93 -1.82 4.32 7.58
C GLY A 93 -0.41 3.86 7.99
N ILE A 94 0.14 2.83 7.33
CA ILE A 94 1.46 2.28 7.65
C ILE A 94 2.58 3.32 7.45
N SER A 95 2.38 4.28 6.54
CA SER A 95 3.35 5.38 6.34
C SER A 95 3.46 6.28 7.57
N THR A 96 2.33 6.55 8.24
CA THR A 96 2.30 7.33 9.49
C THR A 96 2.92 6.52 10.63
N GLN A 97 2.58 5.25 10.76
CA GLN A 97 3.16 4.38 11.80
C GLN A 97 4.69 4.25 11.66
N ALA A 98 5.19 4.14 10.43
CA ALA A 98 6.62 4.13 10.16
C ALA A 98 7.29 5.46 10.55
N ARG A 99 6.69 6.60 10.20
CA ARG A 99 7.19 7.93 10.60
C ARG A 99 7.26 8.07 12.12
N ASP A 100 6.26 7.55 12.82
CA ASP A 100 6.12 7.67 14.27
C ASP A 100 6.95 6.61 15.04
N GLY A 101 7.74 5.81 14.32
CA GLY A 101 8.72 4.91 14.91
C GLY A 101 8.15 3.57 15.39
N VAL A 102 6.97 3.17 14.91
CA VAL A 102 6.44 1.84 15.21
C VAL A 102 7.40 0.77 14.71
N PRO A 103 7.72 -0.26 15.52
CA PRO A 103 8.60 -1.33 15.08
C PRO A 103 8.09 -2.00 13.82
N ALA A 104 8.99 -2.19 12.87
CA ALA A 104 8.71 -2.84 11.61
C ALA A 104 8.06 -4.22 11.74
N GLU A 105 8.49 -5.00 12.73
CA GLU A 105 7.91 -6.32 13.00
C GLU A 105 6.41 -6.20 13.35
N THR A 106 6.03 -5.17 14.11
CA THR A 106 4.63 -4.90 14.43
C THR A 106 3.84 -4.57 13.17
N MET A 107 4.38 -3.72 12.29
CA MET A 107 3.72 -3.37 11.03
C MET A 107 3.63 -4.56 10.07
N GLN A 108 4.64 -5.44 10.05
CA GLN A 108 4.62 -6.68 9.28
C GLN A 108 3.50 -7.61 9.77
N ARG A 109 3.40 -7.84 11.09
CA ARG A 109 2.31 -8.64 11.66
C ARG A 109 0.93 -8.05 11.34
N SER A 110 0.78 -6.72 11.31
CA SER A 110 -0.46 -6.09 10.90
C SER A 110 -0.80 -6.34 9.44
N ALA A 111 0.21 -6.35 8.55
CA ALA A 111 0.02 -6.69 7.14
C ALA A 111 -0.39 -8.17 6.97
N ASP A 112 0.26 -9.08 7.70
CA ASP A 112 -0.06 -10.51 7.67
C ASP A 112 -1.50 -10.76 8.16
N ALA A 113 -1.92 -10.08 9.23
CA ALA A 113 -3.28 -10.15 9.75
C ALA A 113 -4.31 -9.63 8.73
N LEU A 114 -4.02 -8.52 8.05
CA LEU A 114 -4.90 -7.96 7.02
C LEU A 114 -5.12 -8.93 5.85
N LEU A 115 -4.05 -9.56 5.37
CA LEU A 115 -4.08 -10.51 4.25
C LEU A 115 -4.72 -11.85 4.59
N SER A 116 -5.00 -12.09 5.88
CA SER A 116 -5.64 -13.32 6.38
C SER A 116 -7.16 -13.15 6.61
N LEU A 117 -7.71 -11.96 6.41
CA LEU A 117 -9.16 -11.68 6.46
C LEU A 117 -9.85 -12.16 5.18
#